data_AF-A0A7M2X4U3-F1
#
_entry.id   AF-A0A7M2X4U3-F1
#
_cell.length_a   1.000
_cell.length_b   1.000
_cell.length_c   1.000
_cell.angle_alpha   90.00
_cell.angle_beta   90.00
_cell.angle_gamma   90.00
#
_symmetry.space_group_name_H-M   'P 1'
#
loop_
_entity.id
_entity.type
_entity.pdbx_description
1 polymer ?
#
loop_
_entity_poly.entity_id
_entity_poly.type
_entity_poly.pdbx_seq_one_letter_code
_entity_poly.pdbx_strand_id
1 'polypeptide(L)'
;MRVARTLADPVCTAVAYFALAYGAVAFGRFTGGVAMVWIATALLAGRLVHLPFRLWLKWVVPCWFASTIATGYFGFGWVLAVPLAFINMAEAIAVAFVWRRITDAFWPHDILEWVTSFYLGIGLTIPLVTGCIASFLAWFSFGQPLVENFTRWIIGHALGLVACLPVFHYVYHRLARGRSFLPPARQLPLATLVFGSFTGLTALVFLLDMRALLVFPLVFLMVSSALVPAAITTLMPLLLIAIGGTMTILGFGPIAGMDIEFGDRIQFFQLYVGVTVLAALPLSCERHRRIIEMQQMQHRISELERTSAAL
;
A
#
# COMPACT_ATOMS: atom_id res chain seq x y z
N MET A 1 20.46 -7.92 -12.34
CA MET A 1 19.74 -9.21 -12.18
C MET A 1 19.88 -9.84 -10.79
N ARG A 2 21.08 -9.87 -10.16
CA ARG A 2 21.24 -10.41 -8.78
C ARG A 2 20.40 -9.68 -7.72
N VAL A 3 20.49 -8.35 -7.64
CA VAL A 3 19.74 -7.53 -6.67
C VAL A 3 18.22 -7.72 -6.76
N ALA A 4 17.67 -7.85 -7.99
CA ALA A 4 16.24 -8.07 -8.19
C ALA A 4 15.77 -9.45 -7.73
N ARG A 5 16.62 -10.48 -7.83
CA ARG A 5 16.34 -11.80 -7.27
C ARG A 5 16.44 -11.80 -5.74
N THR A 6 17.42 -11.11 -5.18
CA THR A 6 17.61 -10.99 -3.72
C THR A 6 16.44 -10.25 -3.06
N LEU A 7 16.01 -9.11 -3.61
CA LEU A 7 14.86 -8.35 -3.08
C LEU A 7 13.51 -9.09 -3.21
N ALA A 8 13.42 -10.09 -4.09
CA ALA A 8 12.21 -10.87 -4.34
C ALA A 8 12.27 -12.28 -3.71
N ASP A 9 13.29 -12.53 -2.88
CA ASP A 9 13.52 -13.77 -2.15
C ASP A 9 12.53 -13.93 -0.98
N PRO A 10 12.07 -15.15 -0.65
CA PRO A 10 11.20 -15.37 0.50
C PRO A 10 11.77 -14.88 1.83
N VAL A 11 13.08 -15.04 2.06
CA VAL A 11 13.72 -14.63 3.32
C VAL A 11 13.75 -13.10 3.41
N CYS A 12 14.17 -12.42 2.34
CA CYS A 12 14.14 -10.95 2.31
C CYS A 12 12.73 -10.40 2.48
N THR A 13 11.72 -11.06 1.89
CA THR A 13 10.30 -10.69 2.07
C THR A 13 9.87 -10.87 3.54
N ALA A 14 10.28 -11.95 4.20
CA ALA A 14 9.98 -12.20 5.60
C ALA A 14 10.67 -11.21 6.54
N VAL A 15 11.92 -10.84 6.27
CA VAL A 15 12.65 -9.81 7.03
C VAL A 15 11.98 -8.45 6.89
N ALA A 16 11.61 -8.07 5.66
CA ALA A 16 10.89 -6.83 5.43
C ALA A 16 9.50 -6.85 6.09
N TYR A 17 8.79 -7.98 6.01
CA TYR A 17 7.51 -8.19 6.70
C TYR A 17 7.69 -8.02 8.23
N PHE A 18 8.71 -8.67 8.81
CA PHE A 18 9.02 -8.54 10.23
C PHE A 18 9.27 -7.09 10.63
N ALA A 19 10.09 -6.35 9.88
CA ALA A 19 10.38 -4.95 10.18
C ALA A 19 9.12 -4.07 10.13
N LEU A 20 8.25 -4.27 9.14
CA LEU A 20 6.97 -3.55 9.04
C LEU A 20 6.00 -3.94 10.16
N ALA A 21 5.87 -5.23 10.47
CA ALA A 21 5.02 -5.71 11.55
C ALA A 21 5.52 -5.22 12.92
N TYR A 22 6.84 -5.30 13.16
CA TYR A 22 7.49 -4.75 14.35
C TYR A 22 7.19 -3.26 14.49
N GLY A 23 7.41 -2.47 13.44
CA GLY A 23 7.11 -1.04 13.47
C GLY A 23 5.64 -0.79 13.81
N ALA A 24 4.73 -1.46 13.12
CA ALA A 24 3.29 -1.30 13.32
C ALA A 24 2.89 -1.63 14.77
N VAL A 25 3.41 -2.72 15.34
CA VAL A 25 3.13 -3.17 16.71
C VAL A 25 3.80 -2.28 17.76
N ALA A 26 5.07 -1.92 17.57
CA ALA A 26 5.83 -1.09 18.51
C ALA A 26 5.22 0.31 18.63
N PHE A 27 4.78 0.91 17.52
CA PHE A 27 4.12 2.21 17.53
C PHE A 27 2.65 2.14 18.00
N GLY A 28 1.91 1.07 17.69
CA GLY A 28 0.52 0.88 18.17
C GLY A 28 0.40 0.60 19.68
N ARG A 29 1.49 0.22 20.35
CA ARG A 29 1.53 -0.01 21.80
C ARG A 29 1.32 1.26 22.62
N PHE A 30 1.72 2.42 22.09
CA PHE A 30 1.57 3.71 22.77
C PHE A 30 0.10 4.18 22.86
N THR A 31 -0.83 3.46 22.24
CA THR A 31 -2.25 3.84 22.12
C THR A 31 -3.22 2.73 22.52
N GLY A 32 -2.80 1.78 23.35
CA GLY A 32 -3.72 0.77 23.91
C GLY A 32 -3.97 -0.48 23.06
N GLY A 33 -3.06 -0.85 22.14
CA GLY A 33 -2.89 -2.27 21.78
C GLY A 33 -3.05 -2.68 20.31
N VAL A 34 -3.40 -1.80 19.36
CA VAL A 34 -3.50 -2.20 17.95
C VAL A 34 -2.68 -1.28 17.04
N ALA A 35 -1.99 -1.92 16.09
CA ALA A 35 -1.01 -1.35 15.20
C ALA A 35 -1.57 -0.24 14.30
N MET A 36 -0.82 0.86 14.18
CA MET A 36 -1.25 2.08 13.51
C MET A 36 -1.50 1.86 12.00
N VAL A 37 -0.52 1.40 11.21
CA VAL A 37 -0.75 1.02 9.79
C VAL A 37 -0.16 -0.35 9.54
N TRP A 38 -0.99 -1.27 9.05
CA TRP A 38 -0.53 -2.64 8.79
C TRP A 38 -0.01 -2.80 7.35
N ILE A 39 1.16 -2.22 7.09
CA ILE A 39 1.82 -2.24 5.77
C ILE A 39 2.28 -3.66 5.39
N ALA A 40 2.52 -4.53 6.39
CA ALA A 40 3.09 -5.86 6.20
C ALA A 40 2.21 -6.77 5.31
N THR A 41 0.88 -6.74 5.47
CA THR A 41 -0.04 -7.50 4.60
C THR A 41 0.07 -7.04 3.15
N ALA A 42 0.15 -5.73 2.91
CA ALA A 42 0.26 -5.17 1.55
C ALA A 42 1.56 -5.62 0.85
N LEU A 43 2.68 -5.70 1.60
CA LEU A 43 3.96 -6.21 1.10
C LEU A 43 3.81 -7.67 0.62
N LEU A 44 3.29 -8.55 1.48
CA LEU A 44 3.15 -9.97 1.15
C LEU A 44 2.17 -10.19 0.00
N ALA A 45 0.99 -9.56 0.07
CA ALA A 45 -0.04 -9.67 -0.97
C ALA A 45 0.49 -9.18 -2.32
N GLY A 46 1.19 -8.03 -2.34
CA GLY A 46 1.81 -7.48 -3.55
C GLY A 46 2.79 -8.45 -4.21
N ARG A 47 3.48 -9.30 -3.43
CA ARG A 47 4.33 -10.37 -3.96
C ARG A 47 3.53 -11.56 -4.49
N LEU A 48 2.54 -12.04 -3.72
CA LEU A 48 1.75 -13.23 -4.06
C LEU A 48 0.98 -13.08 -5.37
N VAL A 49 0.53 -11.87 -5.70
CA VAL A 49 -0.14 -11.55 -6.99
C VAL A 49 0.69 -11.99 -8.20
N HIS A 50 2.01 -11.90 -8.13
CA HIS A 50 2.93 -12.23 -9.23
C HIS A 50 3.43 -13.68 -9.23
N LEU A 51 2.95 -14.50 -8.29
CA LEU A 51 3.40 -15.88 -8.13
C LEU A 51 2.31 -16.89 -8.52
N PRO A 52 2.66 -18.03 -9.13
CA PRO A 52 1.73 -19.13 -9.27
C PRO A 52 1.34 -19.69 -7.90
N PHE A 53 0.09 -20.12 -7.72
CA PHE A 53 -0.45 -20.59 -6.44
C PHE A 53 0.41 -21.66 -5.75
N ARG A 54 0.98 -22.60 -6.52
CA ARG A 54 1.88 -23.65 -6.02
C ARG A 54 3.12 -23.14 -5.27
N LEU A 55 3.48 -21.87 -5.49
CA LEU A 55 4.63 -21.25 -4.84
C LEU A 55 4.25 -20.44 -3.59
N TRP A 56 2.98 -20.14 -3.36
CA TRP A 56 2.56 -19.21 -2.29
C TRP A 56 3.07 -19.60 -0.91
N LEU A 57 3.00 -20.88 -0.56
CA LEU A 57 3.46 -21.37 0.74
C LEU A 57 4.92 -21.02 1.04
N LYS A 58 5.79 -20.95 0.02
CA LYS A 58 7.21 -20.59 0.23
C LYS A 58 7.40 -19.15 0.71
N TRP A 59 6.46 -18.24 0.43
CA TRP A 59 6.50 -16.84 0.91
C TRP A 59 5.64 -16.67 2.16
N VAL A 60 4.51 -17.37 2.24
CA VAL A 60 3.59 -17.29 3.38
C VAL A 60 4.22 -17.84 4.65
N VAL A 61 4.89 -19.00 4.60
CA VAL A 61 5.43 -19.66 5.80
C VAL A 61 6.49 -18.79 6.52
N PRO A 62 7.52 -18.26 5.84
CA PRO A 62 8.47 -17.34 6.47
C PRO A 62 7.82 -16.07 7.05
N CYS A 63 6.85 -15.48 6.34
CA CYS A 63 6.10 -14.32 6.83
C CYS A 63 5.21 -14.65 8.03
N TRP A 64 4.67 -15.86 8.11
CA TRP A 64 3.92 -16.34 9.27
C TRP A 64 4.81 -16.42 10.51
N PHE A 65 6.01 -16.98 10.38
CA PHE A 65 7.00 -16.98 11.47
C PHE A 65 7.38 -15.55 11.88
N ALA A 66 7.67 -14.68 10.91
CA ALA A 66 7.95 -13.27 11.16
C ALA A 66 6.80 -12.58 11.91
N SER A 67 5.55 -12.78 11.48
CA SER A 67 4.37 -12.23 12.15
C SER A 67 4.23 -12.75 13.58
N THR A 68 4.43 -14.05 13.77
CA THR A 68 4.33 -14.70 15.09
C THR A 68 5.37 -14.14 16.06
N ILE A 69 6.63 -13.98 15.61
CA ILE A 69 7.70 -13.42 16.43
C ILE A 69 7.41 -11.95 16.77
N ALA A 70 6.96 -11.15 15.79
CA ALA A 70 6.64 -9.75 16.00
C ALA A 70 5.51 -9.58 17.02
N THR A 71 4.41 -10.31 16.86
CA THR A 71 3.26 -10.25 17.78
C THR A 71 3.58 -10.87 19.14
N GLY A 72 4.37 -11.95 19.18
CA GLY A 72 4.73 -12.67 20.40
C GLY A 72 5.61 -11.84 21.34
N TYR A 73 6.67 -11.21 20.81
CA TYR A 73 7.57 -10.38 21.61
C TYR A 73 7.04 -8.97 21.85
N PHE A 74 6.40 -8.36 20.84
CA PHE A 74 6.11 -6.93 20.88
C PHE A 74 4.62 -6.59 20.97
N GLY A 75 3.73 -7.54 20.73
CA GLY A 75 2.28 -7.31 20.66
C GLY A 75 1.52 -8.01 21.79
N PHE A 76 0.48 -8.77 21.41
CA PHE A 76 -0.46 -9.44 22.31
C PHE A 76 0.09 -10.70 23.02
N GLY A 77 1.41 -10.91 22.98
CA GLY A 77 2.04 -12.09 23.55
C GLY A 77 1.84 -13.35 22.72
N TRP A 78 2.47 -14.44 23.16
CA TRP A 78 2.54 -15.70 22.42
C TRP A 78 1.19 -16.40 22.24
N VAL A 79 0.23 -16.16 23.14
CA VAL A 79 -1.11 -16.77 23.09
C VAL A 79 -1.85 -16.35 21.82
N LEU A 80 -1.83 -15.06 21.47
CA LEU A 80 -2.48 -14.55 20.26
C LEU A 80 -1.54 -14.45 19.06
N ALA A 81 -0.23 -14.56 19.26
CA ALA A 81 0.75 -14.45 18.18
C ALA A 81 0.47 -15.41 17.01
N VAL A 82 0.21 -16.70 17.33
CA VAL A 82 -0.04 -17.72 16.32
C VAL A 82 -1.40 -17.51 15.61
N PRO A 83 -2.53 -17.36 16.33
CA PRO A 83 -3.83 -17.08 15.69
C PRO A 83 -3.82 -15.80 14.83
N LEU A 84 -3.23 -14.71 15.32
CA LEU A 84 -3.16 -13.44 14.57
C LEU A 84 -2.24 -13.57 13.35
N ALA A 85 -1.14 -14.31 13.45
CA ALA A 85 -0.31 -14.60 12.29
C ALA A 85 -1.09 -15.38 11.21
N PHE A 86 -1.93 -16.34 11.59
CA PHE A 86 -2.83 -17.02 10.64
C PHE A 86 -3.80 -16.05 9.97
N ILE A 87 -4.42 -15.15 10.72
CA ILE A 87 -5.34 -14.13 10.18
C ILE A 87 -4.61 -13.21 9.20
N ASN A 88 -3.43 -12.72 9.55
CA ASN A 88 -2.62 -11.85 8.68
C ASN A 88 -2.22 -12.56 7.37
N MET A 89 -1.85 -13.84 7.44
CA MET A 89 -1.54 -14.62 6.25
C MET A 89 -2.78 -14.87 5.40
N ALA A 90 -3.91 -15.23 6.02
CA ALA A 90 -5.19 -15.41 5.33
C ALA A 90 -5.64 -14.12 4.64
N GLU A 91 -5.45 -12.97 5.29
CA GLU A 91 -5.69 -11.65 4.71
C GLU A 91 -4.85 -11.43 3.45
N ALA A 92 -3.52 -11.62 3.53
CA ALA A 92 -2.63 -11.41 2.38
C ALA A 92 -2.96 -12.35 1.20
N ILE A 93 -3.31 -13.60 1.49
CA ILE A 93 -3.76 -14.61 0.51
C ILE A 93 -5.07 -14.16 -0.14
N ALA A 94 -6.06 -13.74 0.66
CA ALA A 94 -7.36 -13.26 0.17
C ALA A 94 -7.19 -12.02 -0.71
N VAL A 95 -6.36 -11.06 -0.29
CA VAL A 95 -6.06 -9.84 -1.06
C VAL A 95 -5.43 -10.21 -2.40
N ALA A 96 -4.41 -11.08 -2.40
CA ALA A 96 -3.76 -11.50 -3.63
C ALA A 96 -4.71 -12.26 -4.57
N PHE A 97 -5.61 -13.07 -4.02
CA PHE A 97 -6.63 -13.78 -4.79
C PHE A 97 -7.64 -12.82 -5.41
N VAL A 98 -8.23 -11.91 -4.62
CA VAL A 98 -9.17 -10.90 -5.09
C VAL A 98 -8.52 -10.00 -6.13
N TRP A 99 -7.29 -9.53 -5.91
CA TRP A 99 -6.55 -8.72 -6.88
C TRP A 99 -6.45 -9.41 -8.24
N ARG A 100 -6.09 -10.70 -8.26
CA ARG A 100 -6.00 -11.47 -9.51
C ARG A 100 -7.35 -11.57 -10.20
N ARG A 101 -8.42 -11.89 -9.44
CA ARG A 101 -9.78 -12.01 -9.97
C ARG A 101 -10.30 -10.70 -10.56
N ILE A 102 -10.15 -9.57 -9.86
CA ILE A 102 -10.64 -8.27 -10.36
C ILE A 102 -9.82 -7.80 -11.57
N THR A 103 -8.51 -8.10 -11.59
CA THR A 103 -7.65 -7.75 -12.73
C THR A 103 -8.00 -8.59 -13.95
N ASP A 104 -8.19 -9.90 -13.79
CA ASP A 104 -8.57 -10.78 -14.90
C ASP A 104 -9.98 -10.43 -15.45
N ALA A 105 -10.90 -9.98 -14.59
CA ALA A 105 -12.26 -9.65 -14.98
C ALA A 105 -12.41 -8.29 -15.67
N PHE A 106 -11.74 -7.25 -15.15
CA PHE A 106 -12.04 -5.85 -15.52
C PHE A 106 -10.88 -5.14 -16.21
N TRP A 107 -9.63 -5.54 -15.98
CA TRP A 107 -8.48 -4.81 -16.52
C TRP A 107 -8.15 -5.26 -17.97
N PRO A 108 -7.82 -4.34 -18.90
CA PRO A 108 -7.70 -2.88 -18.76
C PRO A 108 -8.96 -2.07 -19.13
N HIS A 109 -10.08 -2.71 -19.46
CA HIS A 109 -11.21 -2.07 -20.13
C HIS A 109 -12.17 -1.35 -19.16
N ASP A 110 -12.47 -1.97 -18.02
CA ASP A 110 -13.50 -1.53 -17.06
C ASP A 110 -12.85 -0.94 -15.80
N ILE A 111 -12.27 0.26 -15.94
CA ILE A 111 -11.45 0.89 -14.88
C ILE A 111 -12.30 1.23 -13.65
N LEU A 112 -13.53 1.68 -13.84
CA LEU A 112 -14.41 2.05 -12.73
C LEU A 112 -14.73 0.83 -11.87
N GLU A 113 -15.05 -0.29 -12.51
CA GLU A 113 -15.34 -1.58 -11.89
C GLU A 113 -14.09 -2.14 -11.20
N TRP A 114 -12.92 -2.03 -11.84
CA TRP A 114 -11.66 -2.45 -11.24
C TRP A 114 -11.34 -1.65 -9.98
N VAL A 115 -11.42 -0.32 -10.04
CA VAL A 115 -11.15 0.59 -8.90
C VAL A 115 -12.16 0.38 -7.78
N THR A 116 -13.45 0.27 -8.11
CA THR A 116 -14.51 0.01 -7.14
C THR A 116 -14.32 -1.34 -6.46
N SER A 117 -13.98 -2.38 -7.21
CA SER A 117 -13.70 -3.71 -6.66
C SER A 117 -12.43 -3.73 -5.81
N PHE A 118 -11.42 -2.93 -6.17
CA PHE A 118 -10.24 -2.74 -5.35
C PHE A 118 -10.61 -2.08 -4.00
N TYR A 119 -11.38 -0.99 -4.00
CA TYR A 119 -11.77 -0.30 -2.75
C TYR A 119 -12.72 -1.13 -1.89
N LEU A 120 -13.79 -1.68 -2.47
CA LEU A 120 -14.79 -2.42 -1.72
C LEU A 120 -14.30 -3.83 -1.35
N GLY A 121 -13.63 -4.53 -2.26
CA GLY A 121 -13.15 -5.89 -2.03
C GLY A 121 -11.92 -5.91 -1.14
N ILE A 122 -10.85 -5.23 -1.57
CA ILE A 122 -9.55 -5.26 -0.89
C ILE A 122 -9.48 -4.25 0.24
N GLY A 123 -9.91 -3.01 -0.01
CA GLY A 123 -9.83 -1.93 0.98
C GLY A 123 -10.82 -2.07 2.14
N LEU A 124 -11.97 -2.70 1.93
CA LEU A 124 -13.05 -2.73 2.92
C LEU A 124 -13.42 -4.15 3.36
N THR A 125 -13.88 -4.99 2.43
CA THR A 125 -14.48 -6.30 2.75
C THR A 125 -13.49 -7.24 3.44
N ILE A 126 -12.26 -7.33 2.92
CA ILE A 126 -11.24 -8.20 3.53
C ILE A 126 -10.91 -7.75 4.97
N PRO A 127 -10.52 -6.48 5.22
CA PRO A 127 -10.28 -5.96 6.58
C PRO A 127 -11.48 -6.09 7.52
N LEU A 128 -12.72 -5.97 7.02
CA LEU A 128 -13.93 -6.19 7.82
C LEU A 128 -13.99 -7.62 8.35
N VAL A 129 -13.79 -8.61 7.48
CA VAL A 129 -13.87 -10.04 7.86
C VAL A 129 -12.72 -10.41 8.79
N THR A 130 -11.49 -10.02 8.44
CA THR A 130 -10.31 -10.35 9.25
C THR A 130 -10.32 -9.61 10.58
N GLY A 131 -10.78 -8.36 10.59
CA GLY A 131 -10.98 -7.55 11.79
C GLY A 131 -12.01 -8.15 12.73
N CYS A 132 -13.16 -8.59 12.23
CA CYS A 132 -14.17 -9.28 13.05
C CYS A 132 -13.55 -10.48 13.80
N ILE A 133 -12.80 -11.32 13.08
CA ILE A 133 -12.19 -12.53 13.65
C ILE A 133 -11.09 -12.13 14.67
N ALA A 134 -10.20 -11.20 14.31
CA ALA A 134 -9.11 -10.77 15.16
C ALA A 134 -9.60 -10.10 16.45
N SER A 135 -10.59 -9.21 16.36
CA SER A 135 -11.16 -8.53 17.51
C SER A 135 -11.94 -9.48 18.41
N PHE A 136 -12.65 -10.46 17.85
CA PHE A 136 -13.30 -11.50 18.64
C PHE A 136 -12.27 -12.33 19.43
N LEU A 137 -11.17 -12.75 18.80
CA LEU A 137 -10.10 -13.49 19.48
C LEU A 137 -9.44 -12.67 20.58
N ALA A 138 -9.19 -11.38 20.33
CA ALA A 138 -8.61 -10.47 21.32
C ALA A 138 -9.53 -10.25 22.53
N TRP A 139 -10.83 -10.07 22.27
CA TRP A 139 -11.85 -9.96 23.31
C TRP A 139 -11.95 -11.26 24.13
N PHE A 140 -12.05 -12.41 23.46
CA PHE A 140 -12.20 -13.71 24.13
C PHE A 140 -10.98 -14.06 24.99
N SER A 141 -9.76 -13.76 24.51
CA SER A 141 -8.53 -14.19 25.19
C SER A 141 -8.08 -13.23 26.30
N PHE A 142 -8.35 -11.93 26.16
CA PHE A 142 -7.79 -10.89 27.05
C PHE A 142 -8.82 -9.84 27.51
N GLY A 143 -10.11 -10.03 27.23
CA GLY A 143 -11.16 -9.09 27.63
C GLY A 143 -11.07 -7.72 26.95
N GLN A 144 -10.37 -7.62 25.82
CA GLN A 144 -10.13 -6.34 25.15
C GLN A 144 -11.43 -5.74 24.55
N PRO A 145 -11.56 -4.40 24.48
CA PRO A 145 -12.75 -3.76 23.93
C PRO A 145 -12.95 -4.13 22.45
N LEU A 146 -14.07 -4.82 22.15
CA LEU A 146 -14.32 -5.40 20.84
C LEU A 146 -14.43 -4.33 19.74
N VAL A 147 -15.24 -3.29 19.99
CA VAL A 147 -15.51 -2.22 19.00
C VAL A 147 -14.27 -1.40 18.68
N GLU A 148 -13.48 -1.07 19.71
CA GLU A 148 -12.26 -0.27 19.57
C GLU A 148 -11.19 -1.03 18.77
N ASN A 149 -10.95 -2.29 19.12
CA ASN A 149 -10.03 -3.15 18.38
C ASN A 149 -10.47 -3.39 16.94
N PHE A 150 -11.77 -3.56 16.73
CA PHE A 150 -12.34 -3.76 15.39
C PHE A 150 -12.12 -2.53 14.52
N THR A 151 -12.45 -1.35 15.05
CA THR A 151 -12.27 -0.07 14.36
C THR A 151 -10.80 0.18 14.03
N ARG A 152 -9.90 -0.05 14.99
CA ARG A 152 -8.45 0.10 14.82
C ARG A 152 -7.90 -0.87 13.78
N TRP A 153 -8.33 -2.13 13.82
CA TRP A 153 -7.91 -3.15 12.85
C TRP A 153 -8.31 -2.74 11.43
N ILE A 154 -9.58 -2.37 11.23
CA ILE A 154 -10.09 -1.99 9.91
C ILE A 154 -9.34 -0.79 9.39
N ILE A 155 -9.23 0.29 10.17
CA ILE A 155 -8.55 1.52 9.75
C ILE A 155 -7.10 1.20 9.37
N GLY A 156 -6.34 0.53 10.25
CA GLY A 156 -4.93 0.25 10.02
C GLY A 156 -4.65 -0.69 8.85
N HIS A 157 -5.47 -1.74 8.68
CA HIS A 157 -5.31 -2.72 7.60
C HIS A 157 -5.84 -2.20 6.26
N ALA A 158 -7.03 -1.58 6.24
CA ALA A 158 -7.61 -0.98 5.04
C ALA A 158 -6.68 0.08 4.44
N LEU A 159 -6.21 1.02 5.26
CA LEU A 159 -5.35 2.11 4.81
C LEU A 159 -3.97 1.61 4.40
N GLY A 160 -3.42 0.62 5.12
CA GLY A 160 -2.18 -0.05 4.73
C GLY A 160 -2.30 -0.71 3.35
N LEU A 161 -3.40 -1.43 3.10
CA LEU A 161 -3.67 -2.05 1.80
C LEU A 161 -3.88 -1.02 0.70
N VAL A 162 -4.79 -0.06 0.88
CA VAL A 162 -5.12 0.96 -0.13
C VAL A 162 -3.88 1.79 -0.48
N ALA A 163 -3.11 2.23 0.52
CA ALA A 163 -1.97 3.11 0.29
C ALA A 163 -0.74 2.36 -0.27
N CYS A 164 -0.45 1.16 0.24
CA CYS A 164 0.84 0.50 -0.02
C CYS A 164 0.76 -0.66 -1.02
N LEU A 165 -0.40 -1.29 -1.20
CA LEU A 165 -0.51 -2.44 -2.12
C LEU A 165 -0.22 -2.09 -3.58
N PRO A 166 -0.71 -0.97 -4.14
CA PRO A 166 -0.35 -0.57 -5.50
C PRO A 166 1.17 -0.36 -5.66
N VAL A 167 1.83 0.12 -4.60
CA VAL A 167 3.28 0.34 -4.56
C VAL A 167 4.03 -0.97 -4.62
N PHE A 168 3.71 -1.91 -3.75
CA PHE A 168 4.35 -3.23 -3.73
C PHE A 168 4.04 -4.01 -5.00
N HIS A 169 2.81 -3.93 -5.52
CA HIS A 169 2.44 -4.52 -6.80
C HIS A 169 3.35 -4.01 -7.92
N TYR A 170 3.53 -2.69 -8.04
CA TYR A 170 4.40 -2.08 -9.05
C TYR A 170 5.87 -2.51 -8.90
N VAL A 171 6.40 -2.47 -7.67
CA VAL A 171 7.78 -2.88 -7.39
C VAL A 171 8.00 -4.34 -7.78
N TYR A 172 7.15 -5.25 -7.30
CA TYR A 172 7.30 -6.68 -7.60
C TYR A 172 7.05 -7.02 -9.06
N HIS A 173 6.13 -6.33 -9.75
CA HIS A 173 5.90 -6.48 -11.18
C HIS A 173 7.18 -6.18 -11.98
N ARG A 174 7.85 -5.08 -11.66
CA ARG A 174 9.10 -4.64 -12.31
C ARG A 174 10.24 -5.61 -12.00
N LEU A 175 10.42 -5.98 -10.73
CA LEU A 175 11.47 -6.90 -10.30
C LEU A 175 11.30 -8.29 -10.93
N ALA A 176 10.08 -8.81 -11.02
CA ALA A 176 9.79 -10.10 -11.65
C ALA A 176 10.19 -10.13 -13.14
N ARG A 177 10.13 -8.98 -13.83
CA ARG A 177 10.58 -8.82 -15.23
C ARG A 177 12.07 -8.45 -15.35
N GLY A 178 12.83 -8.50 -14.25
CA GLY A 178 14.25 -8.13 -14.22
C GLY A 178 14.51 -6.65 -14.46
N ARG A 179 13.48 -5.79 -14.33
CA ARG A 179 13.56 -4.35 -14.56
C ARG A 179 13.75 -3.62 -13.22
N SER A 180 14.46 -2.50 -13.25
CA SER A 180 14.49 -1.58 -12.10
C SER A 180 13.09 -1.01 -11.86
N PHE A 181 12.70 -0.86 -10.59
CA PHE A 181 11.49 -0.12 -10.22
C PHE A 181 11.70 1.40 -10.32
N LEU A 182 12.95 1.86 -10.31
CA LEU A 182 13.30 3.26 -10.51
C LEU A 182 13.03 3.73 -11.96
N PRO A 183 12.76 5.03 -12.15
CA PRO A 183 12.64 5.63 -13.48
C PRO A 183 13.90 5.38 -14.33
N PRO A 184 13.76 5.16 -15.65
CA PRO A 184 14.90 5.09 -16.56
C PRO A 184 15.64 6.44 -16.60
N ALA A 185 16.94 6.43 -16.91
CA ALA A 185 17.80 7.62 -16.90
C ALA A 185 17.22 8.82 -17.67
N ARG A 186 16.56 8.57 -18.81
CA ARG A 186 15.87 9.59 -19.61
C ARG A 186 14.73 10.33 -18.87
N GLN A 187 14.13 9.69 -17.87
CA GLN A 187 13.07 10.26 -17.03
C GLN A 187 13.61 10.81 -15.71
N LEU A 188 14.92 10.68 -15.44
CA LEU A 188 15.50 11.09 -14.17
C LEU A 188 15.36 12.60 -13.90
N PRO A 189 15.54 13.52 -14.87
CA PRO A 189 15.34 14.96 -14.61
C PRO A 189 13.90 15.27 -14.17
N LEU A 190 12.91 14.70 -14.87
CA LEU A 190 11.50 14.86 -14.51
C LEU A 190 11.19 14.19 -13.16
N ALA A 191 11.74 13.00 -12.92
CA ALA A 191 11.55 12.27 -11.68
C ALA A 191 12.10 13.05 -10.49
N THR A 192 13.32 13.57 -10.60
CA THR A 192 13.96 14.40 -9.56
C THR A 192 13.16 15.68 -9.32
N LEU A 193 12.67 16.34 -10.38
CA LEU A 193 11.84 17.53 -10.25
C LEU A 193 10.52 17.21 -9.52
N VAL A 194 9.75 16.24 -10.01
CA VAL A 194 8.43 15.90 -9.44
C VAL A 194 8.56 15.36 -8.02
N PHE A 195 9.48 14.42 -7.80
CA PHE A 195 9.70 13.82 -6.49
C PHE A 195 10.29 14.82 -5.50
N GLY A 196 11.25 15.64 -5.95
CA GLY A 196 11.86 16.71 -5.15
C GLY A 196 10.84 17.80 -4.77
N SER A 197 10.04 18.26 -5.73
CA SER A 197 8.96 19.23 -5.47
C SER A 197 7.93 18.67 -4.50
N PHE A 198 7.54 17.40 -4.63
CA PHE A 198 6.60 16.78 -3.69
C PHE A 198 7.20 16.62 -2.29
N THR A 199 8.47 16.25 -2.20
CA THR A 199 9.22 16.17 -0.93
C THR A 199 9.24 17.54 -0.25
N GLY A 200 9.69 18.57 -0.97
CA GLY A 200 9.79 19.94 -0.45
C GLY A 200 8.44 20.51 -0.06
N LEU A 201 7.41 20.30 -0.89
CA LEU A 201 6.03 20.73 -0.60
C LEU A 201 5.49 20.05 0.66
N THR A 202 5.64 18.73 0.77
CA THR A 202 5.16 17.98 1.93
C THR A 202 5.89 18.43 3.20
N ALA A 203 7.21 18.57 3.16
CA ALA A 203 7.99 19.07 4.29
C ALA A 203 7.56 20.49 4.68
N LEU A 204 7.42 21.40 3.71
CA LEU A 204 6.99 22.78 3.96
C LEU A 204 5.60 22.85 4.60
N VAL A 205 4.63 22.07 4.10
CA VAL A 205 3.27 21.99 4.65
C VAL A 205 3.29 21.56 6.11
N PHE A 206 4.11 20.56 6.46
CA PHE A 206 4.25 20.10 7.85
C PHE A 206 5.09 21.05 8.71
N LEU A 207 5.95 21.89 8.14
CA LEU A 207 6.69 22.91 8.88
C LEU A 207 5.84 24.16 9.19
N LEU A 208 4.93 24.53 8.29
CA LEU A 208 4.08 25.72 8.45
C LEU A 208 2.91 25.53 9.43
N ASP A 209 2.62 24.29 9.84
CA ASP A 209 1.62 23.95 10.87
C ASP A 209 0.19 24.47 10.59
N MET A 210 -0.16 24.64 9.30
CA MET A 210 -1.47 25.16 8.89
C MET A 210 -2.31 24.03 8.28
N ARG A 211 -3.39 23.63 8.98
CA ARG A 211 -4.23 22.47 8.58
C ARG A 211 -4.77 22.55 7.16
N ALA A 212 -5.14 23.74 6.69
CA ALA A 212 -5.64 23.96 5.34
C ALA A 212 -4.60 23.57 4.26
N LEU A 213 -3.30 23.62 4.58
CA LEU A 213 -2.24 23.33 3.62
C LEU A 213 -2.10 21.82 3.31
N LEU A 214 -2.74 20.93 4.07
CA LEU A 214 -2.80 19.50 3.76
C LEU A 214 -3.46 19.20 2.41
N VAL A 215 -4.22 20.15 1.85
CA VAL A 215 -4.77 20.01 0.49
C VAL A 215 -3.65 19.95 -0.57
N PHE A 216 -2.50 20.58 -0.34
CA PHE A 216 -1.46 20.72 -1.35
C PHE A 216 -0.75 19.40 -1.69
N PRO A 217 -0.27 18.57 -0.74
CA PRO A 217 0.31 17.27 -1.09
C PRO A 217 -0.73 16.34 -1.72
N LEU A 218 -1.99 16.39 -1.28
CA LEU A 218 -3.09 15.64 -1.87
C LEU A 218 -3.29 16.00 -3.35
N VAL A 219 -3.50 17.29 -3.65
CA VAL A 219 -3.72 17.76 -5.03
C VAL A 219 -2.48 17.51 -5.89
N PHE A 220 -1.28 17.72 -5.35
CA PHE A 220 -0.04 17.45 -6.07
C PHE A 220 0.07 15.99 -6.48
N LEU A 221 -0.27 15.05 -5.59
CA LEU A 221 -0.25 13.62 -5.91
C LEU A 221 -1.30 13.27 -6.96
N MET A 222 -2.52 13.82 -6.86
CA MET A 222 -3.58 13.61 -7.84
C MET A 222 -3.17 14.08 -9.24
N VAL A 223 -2.72 15.33 -9.36
CA VAL A 223 -2.27 15.92 -10.63
C VAL A 223 -1.08 15.15 -11.19
N SER A 224 -0.10 14.83 -10.35
CA SER A 224 1.05 14.03 -10.78
C SER A 224 0.63 12.66 -11.29
N SER A 225 -0.34 12.00 -10.63
CA SER A 225 -0.84 10.69 -11.04
C SER A 225 -1.58 10.71 -12.38
N ALA A 226 -2.22 11.84 -12.72
CA ALA A 226 -2.86 12.05 -14.01
C ALA A 226 -1.86 12.37 -15.15
N LEU A 227 -0.75 13.03 -14.84
CA LEU A 227 0.18 13.56 -15.87
C LEU A 227 1.45 12.71 -16.03
N VAL A 228 2.01 12.21 -14.94
CA VAL A 228 3.36 11.65 -14.88
C VAL A 228 3.32 10.11 -14.83
N PRO A 229 4.32 9.40 -15.40
CA PRO A 229 4.39 7.94 -15.31
C PRO A 229 4.36 7.39 -13.88
N ALA A 230 3.67 6.25 -13.70
CA ALA A 230 3.60 5.53 -12.42
C ALA A 230 4.99 5.26 -11.81
N ALA A 231 6.02 5.05 -12.63
CA ALA A 231 7.40 4.88 -12.16
C ALA A 231 7.92 6.01 -11.25
N ILE A 232 7.36 7.22 -11.39
CA ILE A 232 7.70 8.40 -10.59
C ILE A 232 6.71 8.54 -9.43
N THR A 233 5.41 8.35 -9.69
CA THR A 233 4.37 8.70 -8.72
C THR A 233 4.07 7.61 -7.69
N THR A 234 4.33 6.35 -8.03
CA THR A 234 3.97 5.21 -7.18
C THR A 234 4.70 5.19 -5.83
N LEU A 235 5.87 5.84 -5.69
CA LEU A 235 6.59 5.91 -4.41
C LEU A 235 6.17 7.11 -3.54
N MET A 236 5.42 8.07 -4.09
CA MET A 236 5.03 9.29 -3.38
C MET A 236 4.15 9.02 -2.15
N PRO A 237 3.21 8.06 -2.14
CA PRO A 237 2.47 7.72 -0.91
C PRO A 237 3.39 7.29 0.24
N LEU A 238 4.44 6.51 -0.04
CA LEU A 238 5.41 6.11 0.98
C LEU A 238 6.21 7.30 1.50
N LEU A 239 6.53 8.25 0.63
CA LEU A 239 7.19 9.49 1.04
C LEU A 239 6.27 10.34 1.93
N LEU A 240 4.99 10.45 1.58
CA LEU A 240 4.00 11.17 2.39
C LEU A 240 3.89 10.53 3.78
N ILE A 241 3.80 9.19 3.86
CA ILE A 241 3.82 8.43 5.12
C ILE A 241 5.10 8.71 5.90
N ALA A 242 6.27 8.67 5.25
CA ALA A 242 7.55 8.88 5.91
C ALA A 242 7.69 10.29 6.48
N ILE A 243 7.43 11.33 5.68
CA ILE A 243 7.56 12.73 6.11
C ILE A 243 6.46 13.07 7.10
N GLY A 244 5.19 12.94 6.69
CA GLY A 244 4.06 13.35 7.50
C GLY A 244 3.92 12.54 8.78
N GLY A 245 4.18 11.23 8.72
CA GLY A 245 4.15 10.36 9.89
C GLY A 245 5.26 10.71 10.87
N THR A 246 6.50 10.89 10.40
CA THR A 246 7.63 11.28 11.27
C THR A 246 7.41 12.65 11.89
N MET A 247 6.98 13.65 11.12
CA MET A 247 6.73 14.98 11.67
C MET A 247 5.59 14.96 12.70
N THR A 248 4.50 14.24 12.42
CA THR A 248 3.39 14.08 13.37
C THR A 248 3.84 13.40 14.67
N ILE A 249 4.67 12.35 14.58
CA ILE A 249 5.23 11.65 15.76
C ILE A 249 6.17 12.56 16.56
N LEU A 250 6.98 13.37 15.88
CA LEU A 250 7.89 14.33 16.51
C LEU A 250 7.19 15.58 17.09
N GLY A 251 5.87 15.67 16.97
CA GLY A 251 5.09 16.80 17.49
C GLY A 251 5.05 18.02 16.56
N PHE A 252 5.44 17.87 15.30
CA PHE A 252 5.44 18.95 14.31
C PHE A 252 4.30 18.81 13.30
N GLY A 253 3.77 19.97 12.90
CA GLY A 253 2.86 20.08 11.77
C GLY A 253 1.38 19.90 12.12
N PRO A 254 0.53 20.11 11.11
CA PRO A 254 -0.88 20.48 11.31
C PRO A 254 -1.71 19.44 12.06
N ILE A 255 -1.28 18.18 12.02
CA ILE A 255 -1.93 17.04 12.67
C ILE A 255 -1.42 16.86 14.10
N ALA A 256 -0.13 17.16 14.34
CA ALA A 256 0.43 17.14 15.69
C ALA A 256 -0.23 18.21 16.58
N GLY A 257 -0.57 19.37 16.03
CA GLY A 257 -1.28 20.45 16.73
C GLY A 257 -2.78 20.23 16.94
N MET A 258 -3.31 19.01 16.74
CA MET A 258 -4.70 18.69 17.05
C MET A 258 -4.90 18.39 18.53
N ASP A 259 -5.92 18.99 19.15
CA ASP A 259 -6.28 18.75 20.55
C ASP A 259 -7.09 17.46 20.72
N ILE A 260 -6.48 16.35 20.32
CA ILE A 260 -7.02 14.98 20.41
C ILE A 260 -5.91 14.04 20.91
N GLU A 261 -6.26 12.82 21.30
CA GLU A 261 -5.28 11.83 21.75
C GLU A 261 -4.30 11.46 20.64
N PHE A 262 -3.08 11.07 21.02
CA PHE A 262 -2.02 10.73 20.06
C PHE A 262 -2.45 9.64 19.06
N GLY A 263 -3.20 8.63 19.52
CA GLY A 263 -3.73 7.59 18.64
C GLY A 263 -4.66 8.12 17.57
N ASP A 264 -5.53 9.05 17.93
CA ASP A 264 -6.47 9.67 17.00
C ASP A 264 -5.76 10.60 16.00
N ARG A 265 -4.70 11.31 16.42
CA ARG A 265 -3.83 12.08 15.50
C ARG A 265 -3.24 11.18 14.43
N ILE A 266 -2.75 10.00 14.83
CA ILE A 266 -2.17 9.06 13.88
C ILE A 266 -3.24 8.45 12.98
N GLN A 267 -4.41 8.05 13.51
CA GLN A 267 -5.51 7.57 12.67
C GLN A 267 -5.99 8.63 11.67
N PHE A 268 -6.08 9.89 12.09
CA PHE A 268 -6.39 11.01 11.20
C PHE A 268 -5.35 11.12 10.08
N PHE A 269 -4.07 11.05 10.40
CA PHE A 269 -3.00 11.08 9.40
C PHE A 269 -3.11 9.92 8.40
N GLN A 270 -3.42 8.73 8.87
CA GLN A 270 -3.62 7.57 8.00
C GLN A 270 -4.81 7.74 7.08
N LEU A 271 -5.93 8.24 7.62
CA LEU A 271 -7.12 8.51 6.83
C LEU A 271 -6.78 9.54 5.75
N TYR A 272 -6.04 10.59 6.08
CA TYR A 272 -5.55 11.58 5.12
C TYR A 272 -4.69 10.95 4.01
N VAL A 273 -3.74 10.07 4.36
CA VAL A 273 -2.94 9.32 3.37
C VAL A 273 -3.84 8.43 2.51
N GLY A 274 -4.77 7.70 3.13
CA GLY A 274 -5.73 6.84 2.44
C GLY A 274 -6.55 7.62 1.43
N VAL A 275 -7.20 8.71 1.84
CA VAL A 275 -7.97 9.60 0.98
C VAL A 275 -7.10 10.14 -0.18
N THR A 276 -5.86 10.52 0.12
CA THR A 276 -4.91 11.00 -0.88
C THR A 276 -4.63 9.93 -1.96
N VAL A 277 -4.44 8.67 -1.57
CA VAL A 277 -4.25 7.56 -2.51
C VAL A 277 -5.55 7.17 -3.21
N LEU A 278 -6.68 7.14 -2.51
CA LEU A 278 -8.02 6.88 -3.06
C LEU A 278 -8.36 7.85 -4.19
N ALA A 279 -7.96 9.13 -4.05
CA ALA A 279 -8.18 10.14 -5.08
C ALA A 279 -7.19 10.02 -6.25
N ALA A 280 -5.94 9.58 -5.99
CA ALA A 280 -4.89 9.51 -7.00
C ALA A 280 -4.91 8.23 -7.85
N LEU A 281 -5.30 7.09 -7.27
CA LEU A 281 -5.27 5.78 -7.94
C LEU A 281 -6.13 5.71 -9.21
N PRO A 282 -7.40 6.19 -9.25
CA PRO A 282 -8.23 6.11 -10.44
C PRO A 282 -7.61 6.89 -11.61
N LEU A 283 -7.00 8.04 -11.31
CA LEU A 283 -6.28 8.86 -12.29
C LEU A 283 -5.06 8.12 -12.86
N SER A 284 -4.32 7.40 -12.00
CA SER A 284 -3.19 6.59 -12.43
C SER A 284 -3.62 5.43 -13.33
N CYS A 285 -4.70 4.72 -12.96
CA CYS A 285 -5.28 3.63 -13.74
C CYS A 285 -5.77 4.12 -15.11
N GLU A 286 -6.55 5.20 -15.14
CA GLU A 286 -7.07 5.79 -16.37
C GLU A 286 -5.96 6.28 -17.30
N ARG A 287 -4.94 6.94 -16.75
CA ARG A 287 -3.74 7.33 -17.50
C ARG A 287 -3.05 6.11 -18.12
N HIS A 288 -2.94 5.01 -17.37
CA HIS A 288 -2.32 3.79 -17.87
C HIS A 288 -3.14 3.16 -19.00
N ARG A 289 -4.47 3.10 -18.86
CA ARG A 289 -5.38 2.63 -19.91
C ARG A 289 -5.20 3.43 -21.21
N ARG A 290 -5.22 4.76 -21.12
CA ARG A 290 -5.03 5.64 -22.29
C ARG A 290 -3.72 5.38 -23.03
N ILE A 291 -2.64 5.09 -22.31
CA ILE A 291 -1.35 4.74 -22.92
C ILE A 291 -1.43 3.40 -23.67
N ILE A 292 -2.10 2.39 -23.10
CA ILE A 292 -2.30 1.09 -23.76
C ILE A 292 -3.11 1.28 -25.04
N GLU A 293 -4.22 2.03 -24.97
CA GLU A 293 -5.08 2.30 -26.13
C GLU A 293 -4.34 3.05 -27.24
N MET A 294 -3.55 4.08 -26.88
CA MET A 294 -2.74 4.82 -27.83
C MET A 294 -1.70 3.94 -28.53
N GLN A 295 -1.06 3.02 -27.80
CA GLN A 295 -0.12 2.07 -28.38
C GLN A 295 -0.79 1.08 -29.34
N GLN A 296 -2.00 0.61 -28.98
CA GLN A 296 -2.78 -0.28 -29.85
C GLN A 296 -3.24 0.44 -31.14
N MET A 297 -3.68 1.70 -31.03
CA MET A 297 -4.03 2.52 -32.19
C MET A 297 -2.84 2.73 -33.13
N GLN A 298 -1.67 3.07 -32.59
CA GLN A 298 -0.44 3.22 -33.39
C GLN A 298 -0.04 1.93 -34.10
N HIS A 299 -0.18 0.77 -33.42
CA HIS A 299 0.09 -0.52 -34.04
C HIS A 299 -0.84 -0.77 -35.24
N ARG A 300 -2.15 -0.58 -35.06
CA ARG A 300 -3.15 -0.77 -36.14
C ARG A 300 -2.91 0.16 -37.33
N ILE A 301 -2.57 1.43 -37.08
CA ILE A 301 -2.23 2.38 -38.15
C ILE A 301 -1.01 1.88 -38.93
N SER A 302 0.05 1.44 -38.23
CA SER A 302 1.26 0.94 -38.89
C SER A 302 1.03 -0.35 -39.71
N GLU A 303 0.07 -1.18 -39.30
CA GLU A 303 -0.32 -2.38 -40.05
C GLU A 303 -1.12 -2.02 -41.32
N LEU A 304 -2.03 -1.05 -41.22
CA LEU A 304 -2.79 -0.56 -42.38
C LEU A 304 -1.88 0.13 -43.39
N GLU A 305 -0.92 0.96 -42.96
CA GLU A 305 0.07 1.58 -43.83
C GLU A 305 0.91 0.55 -44.57
N ARG A 306 1.36 -0.51 -43.89
CA ARG A 306 2.09 -1.62 -44.52
C ARG A 306 1.25 -2.38 -45.54
N THR A 307 -0.03 -2.60 -45.24
CA THR A 307 -0.95 -3.31 -46.14
C THR A 307 -1.28 -2.45 -47.36
N SER A 308 -1.47 -1.15 -47.16
CA SER A 308 -1.70 -0.18 -48.24
C SER A 308 -0.48 0.02 -49.13
N ALA A 309 0.74 -0.09 -48.61
CA ALA A 309 1.97 0.02 -49.40
C ALA A 309 2.31 -1.26 -50.19
N ALA A 310 1.62 -2.37 -49.91
CA ALA A 310 1.81 -3.65 -50.58
C ALA A 310 0.83 -3.90 -51.74
N LEU A 311 -0.15 -3.00 -51.93
CA LEU A 311 -1.12 -2.98 -53.04
C LEU A 311 -0.67 -1.96 -54.09
#